data_AF-A0A832Q8W3-F1
#
_entry.id   AF-A0A832Q8W3-F1
#
_cell.length_a   1.000
_cell.length_b   1.000
_cell.length_c   1.000
_cell.angle_alpha   90.00
_cell.angle_beta   90.00
_cell.angle_gamma   90.00
#
_symmetry.space_group_name_H-M   'P 1'
#
loop_
_entity.id
_entity.type
_entity.pdbx_description
1 polymer ?
#
loop_
_entity_poly.entity_id
_entity_poly.type
_entity_poly.pdbx_seq_one_letter_code
_entity_poly.pdbx_strand_id
1 'polypeptide(L)'
;HRRFPALPVTIIPVSVQGQTSAAEMCAALALVNQQQGCLATVDLILLTRGGGSLEDLWSFNDEKLARAIHASQLPVISAVGHEVDFTIADFVADVRAPTPSAAAEILSPDQTMWLQRLQKVETRLWQLQRNRLRALHQELRMLGKRLQHPGRRLQEQGQRIDDMEARLRRSIASKLLQEQSRIRSAQQALSVLTPRRQLQTLQQRIMHLQQRLLRASETNLSSLRKHLMATAHALDTVSPLATLARGYSITTDTDGTVLSHVEQVRSGATIHTRLAHGNLVSIVTSE
;
A
#
# COMPACT_ATOMS: atom_id res chain seq x y z
N HIS A 1 40.39 26.93 -63.80
CA HIS A 1 38.99 26.46 -63.80
C HIS A 1 38.73 25.07 -63.20
N ARG A 2 39.68 24.11 -63.16
CA ARG A 2 39.39 22.76 -62.60
C ARG A 2 39.43 22.63 -61.07
N ARG A 3 40.18 23.49 -60.35
CA ARG A 3 40.41 23.34 -58.90
C ARG A 3 39.40 24.09 -58.01
N PHE A 4 38.94 25.27 -58.43
CA PHE A 4 37.88 26.02 -57.77
C PHE A 4 37.13 26.92 -58.77
N PRO A 5 36.09 26.40 -59.47
CA PRO A 5 35.37 27.16 -60.50
C PRO A 5 34.51 28.30 -59.95
N ALA A 6 34.31 28.36 -58.63
CA ALA A 6 33.55 29.41 -57.96
C ALA A 6 34.37 30.68 -57.66
N LEU A 7 35.66 30.73 -58.03
CA LEU A 7 36.50 31.91 -57.86
C LEU A 7 36.09 32.98 -58.90
N PRO A 8 35.65 34.18 -58.49
CA PRO A 8 35.34 35.25 -59.42
C PRO A 8 36.61 35.77 -60.09
N VAL A 9 36.62 35.85 -61.43
CA VAL A 9 37.76 36.33 -62.21
C VAL A 9 37.32 37.49 -63.09
N THR A 10 38.05 38.61 -63.02
CA THR A 10 37.87 39.76 -63.90
C THR A 10 39.09 39.84 -64.84
N ILE A 11 38.84 39.92 -66.14
CA ILE A 11 39.90 39.97 -67.16
C ILE A 11 40.03 41.41 -67.65
N ILE A 12 41.23 41.98 -67.54
CA ILE A 12 41.57 43.29 -68.10
C ILE A 12 42.52 43.05 -69.27
N PRO A 13 42.05 43.20 -70.53
CA PRO A 13 42.89 42.96 -71.70
C PRO A 13 43.90 44.10 -71.87
N VAL A 14 45.17 43.74 -72.05
CA VAL A 14 46.28 44.66 -72.37
C VAL A 14 47.15 44.05 -73.46
N SER A 15 47.76 44.87 -74.30
CA SER A 15 48.72 44.38 -75.30
C SER A 15 49.98 43.87 -74.60
N VAL A 16 50.42 42.66 -74.96
CA VAL A 16 51.63 42.02 -74.41
C VAL A 16 52.87 42.18 -75.29
N GLN A 17 52.68 42.67 -76.52
CA GLN A 17 53.71 42.88 -77.53
C GLN A 17 53.56 44.26 -78.18
N GLY A 18 54.65 44.80 -78.72
CA GLY A 18 54.70 46.12 -79.35
C GLY A 18 55.21 47.23 -78.42
N GLN A 19 55.50 48.41 -78.99
CA GLN A 19 56.14 49.50 -78.24
C GLN A 19 55.25 50.14 -77.17
N THR A 20 53.93 49.95 -77.24
CA THR A 20 52.95 50.51 -76.28
C THR A 20 52.53 49.54 -75.18
N SER A 21 52.92 48.27 -75.26
CA SER A 21 52.50 47.20 -74.34
C SER A 21 52.78 47.52 -72.87
N ALA A 22 53.99 47.96 -72.55
CA ALA A 22 54.39 48.29 -71.18
C ALA A 22 53.56 49.46 -70.61
N ALA A 23 53.24 50.46 -71.43
CA ALA A 23 52.41 51.59 -71.03
C ALA A 23 50.96 51.19 -70.75
N GLU A 24 50.39 50.30 -71.59
CA GLU A 24 49.05 49.73 -71.38
C GLU A 24 48.98 48.90 -70.09
N MET A 25 49.99 48.07 -69.82
CA MET A 25 50.10 47.31 -68.56
C MET A 25 50.18 48.22 -67.34
N CYS A 26 50.98 49.29 -67.40
CA CYS A 26 51.06 50.28 -66.31
C CYS A 26 49.71 50.96 -66.07
N ALA A 27 48.99 51.33 -67.13
CA ALA A 27 47.66 51.94 -67.02
C ALA A 27 46.64 50.97 -66.40
N ALA A 28 46.66 49.70 -66.80
CA ALA A 28 45.81 48.67 -66.21
C ALA A 28 46.12 48.43 -64.73
N LEU A 29 47.40 48.34 -64.35
CA LEU A 29 47.82 48.23 -62.94
C LEU A 29 47.34 49.43 -62.11
N ALA A 30 47.46 50.65 -62.64
CA ALA A 30 46.99 51.85 -61.97
C ALA A 30 45.46 51.86 -61.81
N LEU A 31 44.72 51.43 -62.84
CA LEU A 31 43.26 51.34 -62.82
C LEU A 31 42.75 50.39 -61.73
N VAL A 32 43.37 49.21 -61.59
CA VAL A 32 42.98 48.24 -60.55
C VAL A 32 43.36 48.73 -59.16
N ASN A 33 44.57 49.30 -59.00
CA ASN A 33 45.03 49.79 -57.69
C ASN A 33 44.22 50.99 -57.18
N GLN A 34 43.75 51.87 -58.08
CA GLN A 34 42.89 52.99 -57.69
C GLN A 34 41.43 52.57 -57.45
N GLN A 35 41.09 51.30 -57.69
CA GLN A 35 39.72 50.78 -57.67
C GLN A 35 38.73 51.69 -58.45
N GLN A 36 39.18 52.27 -59.56
CA GLN A 36 38.37 53.19 -60.35
C GLN A 36 37.49 52.41 -61.34
N GLY A 37 36.19 52.71 -61.34
CA GLY A 37 35.17 52.06 -62.18
C GLY A 37 34.31 51.04 -61.43
N CYS A 38 33.39 50.37 -62.14
CA CYS A 38 32.48 49.35 -61.58
C CYS A 38 33.18 47.99 -61.32
N LEU A 39 34.49 47.97 -61.03
CA LEU A 39 35.17 46.73 -60.68
C LEU A 39 34.80 46.32 -59.26
N ALA A 40 34.42 45.05 -59.07
CA ALA A 40 34.27 44.45 -57.76
C ALA A 40 35.62 44.51 -57.01
N THR A 41 35.59 44.47 -55.68
CA THR A 41 36.80 44.44 -54.85
C THR A 41 37.71 43.29 -55.28
N VAL A 42 38.89 43.62 -55.81
CA VAL A 42 39.92 42.66 -56.24
C VAL A 42 40.92 42.49 -55.10
N ASP A 43 41.20 41.24 -54.74
CA ASP A 43 42.16 40.92 -53.67
C ASP A 43 43.60 40.77 -54.17
N LEU A 44 43.80 40.47 -55.46
CA LEU A 44 45.10 40.14 -56.05
C LEU A 44 45.11 40.36 -57.57
N ILE A 45 46.27 40.77 -58.11
CA ILE A 45 46.50 40.95 -59.53
C ILE A 45 47.34 39.77 -60.06
N LEU A 46 46.88 39.16 -61.16
CA LEU A 46 47.63 38.15 -61.89
C LEU A 46 48.06 38.72 -63.23
N LEU A 47 49.37 39.00 -63.37
CA LEU A 47 49.96 39.43 -64.62
C LEU A 47 50.34 38.21 -65.45
N THR A 48 49.62 37.97 -66.54
CA THR A 48 49.83 36.81 -67.42
C THR A 48 49.97 37.22 -68.86
N ARG A 49 50.64 36.37 -69.64
CA ARG A 49 50.54 36.38 -71.10
C ARG A 49 49.98 35.05 -71.62
N GLY A 50 49.52 35.05 -72.87
CA GLY A 50 49.27 33.82 -73.63
C GLY A 50 50.58 33.16 -74.09
N GLY A 51 50.47 32.09 -74.87
CA GLY A 51 51.64 31.51 -75.56
C GLY A 51 52.24 32.53 -76.55
N GLY A 52 53.57 32.56 -76.66
CA GLY A 52 54.28 33.54 -77.47
C GLY A 52 55.79 33.28 -77.52
N SER A 53 56.47 33.98 -78.42
CA SER A 53 57.91 33.90 -78.61
C SER A 53 58.68 34.53 -77.43
N LEU A 54 60.00 34.37 -77.39
CA LEU A 54 60.88 35.08 -76.45
C LEU A 54 60.81 36.62 -76.64
N GLU A 55 60.51 37.08 -77.86
CA GLU A 55 60.43 38.52 -78.19
C GLU A 55 59.28 39.20 -77.44
N ASP A 56 58.21 38.45 -77.12
CA ASP A 56 57.05 38.95 -76.37
C ASP A 56 57.35 39.20 -74.88
N LEU A 57 58.49 38.71 -74.37
CA LEU A 57 58.93 38.94 -72.99
C LEU A 57 59.56 40.32 -72.79
N TRP A 58 59.96 41.01 -73.87
CA TRP A 58 60.69 42.27 -73.77
C TRP A 58 59.87 43.39 -73.09
N SER A 59 58.56 43.42 -73.34
CA SER A 59 57.61 44.34 -72.68
C SER A 59 57.67 44.28 -71.16
N PHE A 60 58.02 43.11 -70.60
CA PHE A 60 58.09 42.84 -69.16
C PHE A 60 59.45 43.19 -68.54
N ASN A 61 60.42 43.60 -69.36
CA ASN A 61 61.70 44.17 -68.92
C ASN A 61 61.69 45.71 -68.90
N ASP A 62 60.55 46.35 -69.14
CA ASP A 62 60.44 47.80 -69.07
C ASP A 62 60.55 48.30 -67.61
N GLU A 63 61.40 49.31 -67.40
CA GLU A 63 61.65 49.87 -66.07
C GLU A 63 60.38 50.49 -65.46
N LYS A 64 59.52 51.13 -66.27
CA LYS A 64 58.30 51.77 -65.77
C LYS A 64 57.31 50.72 -65.29
N LEU A 65 57.20 49.60 -66.01
CA LEU A 65 56.37 48.48 -65.59
C LEU A 65 56.87 47.86 -64.29
N ALA A 66 58.18 47.63 -64.17
CA ALA A 66 58.77 47.14 -62.93
C ALA A 66 58.46 48.06 -61.74
N ARG A 67 58.64 49.37 -61.90
CA ARG A 67 58.29 50.36 -60.86
C ARG A 67 56.79 50.38 -60.54
N ALA A 68 55.93 50.20 -61.54
CA ALA A 68 54.48 50.13 -61.35
C ALA A 68 54.05 48.88 -60.57
N ILE A 69 54.65 47.72 -60.85
CA ILE A 69 54.43 46.49 -60.09
C ILE A 69 54.88 46.67 -58.64
N HIS A 70 56.08 47.22 -58.42
CA HIS A 70 56.61 47.48 -57.08
C HIS A 70 55.72 48.42 -56.26
N ALA A 71 55.14 49.43 -56.90
CA ALA A 71 54.29 50.42 -56.26
C ALA A 71 52.83 49.95 -56.10
N SER A 72 52.49 48.74 -56.55
CA SER A 72 51.13 48.18 -56.43
C SER A 72 50.74 47.99 -54.97
N GLN A 73 49.49 48.35 -54.63
CA GLN A 73 48.92 48.13 -53.29
C GLN A 73 48.32 46.73 -53.16
N LEU A 74 47.87 46.16 -54.28
CA LEU A 74 47.42 44.78 -54.35
C LEU A 74 48.60 43.85 -54.66
N PRO A 75 48.66 42.66 -54.04
CA PRO A 75 49.66 41.66 -54.37
C PRO A 75 49.64 41.33 -55.87
N VAL A 76 50.81 41.25 -56.49
CA VAL A 76 50.98 40.94 -57.91
C VAL A 76 51.67 39.60 -58.07
N ILE A 77 51.03 38.68 -58.79
CA ILE A 77 51.65 37.43 -59.23
C ILE A 77 52.05 37.56 -60.69
N SER A 78 53.33 37.36 -60.98
CA SER A 78 53.81 37.26 -62.37
C SER A 78 53.72 35.82 -62.84
N ALA A 79 53.07 35.61 -63.98
CA ALA A 79 52.95 34.33 -64.67
C ALA A 79 53.22 34.50 -66.17
N VAL A 80 54.35 35.15 -66.46
CA VAL A 80 54.72 35.60 -67.80
C VAL A 80 55.78 34.71 -68.45
N GLY A 81 56.83 34.31 -67.71
CA GLY A 81 57.91 33.44 -68.20
C GLY A 81 57.68 31.95 -67.93
N HIS A 82 58.37 31.07 -68.67
CA HIS A 82 58.52 29.65 -68.31
C HIS A 82 59.66 29.48 -67.28
N GLU A 83 59.92 28.26 -66.78
CA GLU A 83 60.87 28.01 -65.68
C GLU A 83 62.24 28.71 -65.84
N VAL A 84 62.75 28.84 -67.07
CA VAL A 84 64.09 29.39 -67.40
C VAL A 84 64.07 30.85 -67.86
N ASP A 85 62.91 31.38 -68.29
CA ASP A 85 62.78 32.74 -68.80
C ASP A 85 62.42 33.68 -67.65
N PHE A 86 63.33 34.57 -67.29
CA PHE A 86 63.13 35.58 -66.25
C PHE A 86 63.03 36.97 -66.85
N THR A 87 62.08 37.75 -66.34
CA THR A 87 61.89 39.16 -66.68
C THR A 87 62.06 40.04 -65.44
N ILE A 88 62.30 41.34 -65.63
CA ILE A 88 62.37 42.28 -64.52
C ILE A 88 61.04 42.29 -63.74
N ALA A 89 59.90 42.18 -64.43
CA ALA A 89 58.59 42.03 -63.79
C ALA A 89 58.51 40.82 -62.84
N ASP A 90 59.12 39.69 -63.19
CA ASP A 90 59.13 38.49 -62.32
C ASP A 90 59.90 38.71 -61.01
N PHE A 91 60.95 39.53 -61.04
CA PHE A 91 61.76 39.83 -59.86
C PHE A 91 61.12 40.84 -58.92
N VAL A 92 60.20 41.65 -59.45
CA VAL A 92 59.55 42.73 -58.70
C VAL A 92 58.14 42.34 -58.21
N ALA A 93 57.52 41.32 -58.82
CA ALA A 93 56.28 40.73 -58.36
C ALA A 93 56.43 40.02 -57.00
N ASP A 94 55.34 39.93 -56.23
CA ASP A 94 55.33 39.27 -54.92
C ASP A 94 55.55 37.75 -55.04
N VAL A 95 54.98 37.15 -56.09
CA VAL A 95 55.14 35.72 -56.39
C VAL A 95 55.34 35.54 -57.89
N ARG A 96 56.32 34.71 -58.26
CA ARG A 96 56.48 34.22 -59.62
C ARG A 96 55.86 32.83 -59.74
N ALA A 97 55.06 32.64 -60.79
CA ALA A 97 54.58 31.34 -61.23
C ALA A 97 55.10 31.05 -62.64
N PRO A 98 55.51 29.81 -62.95
CA PRO A 98 56.08 29.47 -64.26
C PRO A 98 55.04 29.40 -65.40
N THR A 99 53.74 29.38 -65.07
CA THR A 99 52.65 29.41 -66.06
C THR A 99 51.41 30.06 -65.46
N PRO A 100 50.49 30.59 -66.30
CA PRO A 100 49.18 31.05 -65.84
C PRO A 100 48.40 29.98 -65.07
N SER A 101 48.53 28.71 -65.49
CA SER A 101 47.92 27.57 -64.81
C SER A 101 48.49 27.34 -63.40
N ALA A 102 49.80 27.45 -63.23
CA ALA A 102 50.46 27.32 -61.93
C ALA A 102 50.08 28.48 -60.99
N ALA A 103 49.99 29.70 -61.50
CA ALA A 103 49.47 30.84 -60.72
C ALA A 103 48.04 30.59 -60.24
N ALA A 104 47.16 30.12 -61.14
CA ALA A 104 45.79 29.76 -60.78
C ALA A 104 45.74 28.63 -59.74
N GLU A 105 46.70 27.71 -59.75
CA GLU A 105 46.80 26.64 -58.75
C GLU A 105 47.19 27.16 -57.37
N ILE A 106 48.11 28.12 -57.29
CA ILE A 106 48.51 28.80 -56.04
C ILE A 106 47.32 29.59 -55.46
N LEU A 107 46.55 30.25 -56.33
CA LEU A 107 45.43 31.11 -55.93
C LEU A 107 44.16 30.35 -55.56
N SER A 108 43.96 29.13 -56.08
CA SER A 108 42.71 28.40 -55.90
C SER A 108 42.78 27.39 -54.76
N PRO A 109 41.86 27.46 -53.77
CA PRO A 109 41.73 26.41 -52.77
C PRO A 109 41.26 25.10 -53.42
N ASP A 110 41.58 23.96 -52.79
CA ASP A 110 41.16 22.66 -53.31
C ASP A 110 39.68 22.37 -53.03
N GLN A 111 38.82 22.54 -54.05
CA GLN A 111 37.39 22.24 -53.95
C GLN A 111 37.10 20.83 -53.42
N THR A 112 37.92 19.84 -53.76
CA THR A 112 37.68 18.46 -53.34
C THR A 112 37.83 18.32 -51.83
N MET A 113 38.82 18.99 -51.24
CA MET A 113 39.01 19.04 -49.78
C MET A 113 37.82 19.68 -49.08
N TRP A 114 37.28 20.77 -49.63
CA TRP A 114 36.10 21.44 -49.10
C TRP A 114 34.84 20.56 -49.18
N LEU A 115 34.61 19.91 -50.32
CA LEU A 115 33.49 18.98 -50.48
C LEU A 115 33.59 17.78 -49.53
N GLN A 116 34.80 17.21 -49.37
CA GLN A 116 35.03 16.13 -48.41
C GLN A 116 34.77 16.59 -46.97
N ARG A 117 35.14 17.82 -46.61
CA ARG A 117 34.86 18.39 -45.30
C ARG A 117 33.35 18.56 -45.09
N LEU A 118 32.63 19.05 -46.08
CA LEU A 118 31.18 19.22 -46.03
C LEU A 118 30.49 17.86 -45.84
N GLN A 119 30.87 16.84 -46.62
CA GLN A 119 30.35 15.48 -46.51
C GLN A 119 30.61 14.86 -45.13
N LYS A 120 31.78 15.11 -44.53
CA LYS A 120 32.10 14.67 -43.16
C LYS A 120 31.20 15.35 -42.11
N VAL A 121 30.91 16.63 -42.27
CA VAL A 121 30.01 17.35 -41.36
C VAL A 121 28.58 16.85 -41.51
N GLU A 122 28.11 16.66 -42.75
CA GLU A 122 26.78 16.15 -43.05
C GLU A 122 26.56 14.75 -42.46
N THR A 123 27.50 13.83 -42.68
CA THR A 123 27.42 12.45 -42.15
C THR A 123 27.43 12.45 -40.62
N ARG A 124 28.24 13.29 -39.98
CA ARG A 124 28.25 13.44 -38.52
C ARG A 124 26.93 13.99 -37.99
N LEU A 125 26.35 15.00 -38.65
CA LEU A 125 25.05 15.58 -38.26
C LEU A 125 23.94 14.53 -38.34
N TRP A 126 23.89 13.76 -39.44
CA TRP A 126 22.94 12.66 -39.61
C TRP A 126 23.05 11.61 -38.50
N GLN A 127 24.27 11.21 -38.14
CA GLN A 127 24.50 10.24 -37.07
C GLN A 127 24.02 10.76 -35.71
N LEU A 128 24.33 12.01 -35.38
CA LEU A 128 23.91 12.65 -34.13
C LEU A 128 22.38 12.75 -34.04
N GLN A 129 21.72 13.19 -35.11
CA GLN A 129 20.27 13.29 -35.16
C GLN A 129 19.59 11.93 -35.01
N ARG A 130 20.09 10.91 -35.72
CA ARG A 130 19.57 9.55 -35.62
C ARG A 130 19.72 8.98 -34.21
N ASN A 131 20.85 9.22 -33.56
CA ASN A 131 21.07 8.79 -32.18
C ASN A 131 20.15 9.53 -31.20
N ARG A 132 19.93 10.84 -31.39
CA ARG A 132 19.01 11.62 -30.56
C ARG A 132 17.57 11.10 -30.66
N LEU A 133 17.09 10.84 -31.88
CA LEU A 133 15.76 10.27 -32.10
C LEU A 133 15.59 8.89 -31.46
N ARG A 134 16.60 8.02 -31.56
CA ARG A 134 16.58 6.70 -30.88
C ARG A 134 16.48 6.84 -29.37
N ALA A 135 17.27 7.74 -28.78
CA ALA A 135 17.27 7.98 -27.34
C ALA A 135 15.89 8.48 -26.87
N LEU A 136 15.29 9.44 -27.57
CA LEU A 136 13.95 9.95 -27.26
C LEU A 136 12.87 8.85 -27.38
N HIS A 137 12.95 8.00 -28.39
CA HIS A 137 12.03 6.85 -28.53
C HIS A 137 12.18 5.84 -27.39
N GLN A 138 13.42 5.55 -26.95
CA GLN A 138 13.66 4.69 -25.80
C GLN A 138 13.11 5.29 -24.52
N GLU A 139 13.32 6.59 -24.30
CA GLU A 139 12.81 7.32 -23.15
C GLU A 139 11.28 7.32 -23.12
N LEU A 140 10.63 7.61 -24.26
CA LEU A 140 9.17 7.51 -24.41
C LEU A 140 8.65 6.10 -24.12
N ARG A 141 9.31 5.05 -24.61
CA ARG A 141 8.94 3.66 -24.29
C ARG A 141 9.08 3.36 -22.79
N MET A 142 10.13 3.86 -22.14
CA MET A 142 10.33 3.66 -20.70
C MET A 142 9.30 4.42 -19.88
N LEU A 143 9.00 5.67 -20.22
CA LEU A 143 7.93 6.45 -19.59
C LEU A 143 6.56 5.81 -19.82
N GLY A 144 6.29 5.31 -21.03
CA GLY A 144 5.08 4.55 -21.36
C GLY A 144 4.90 3.30 -20.50
N LYS A 145 6.00 2.59 -20.18
CA LYS A 145 5.96 1.46 -19.22
C LYS A 145 5.72 1.89 -17.77
N ARG A 146 6.13 3.11 -17.39
CA ARG A 146 5.92 3.66 -16.03
C ARG A 146 4.50 4.20 -15.82
N LEU A 147 3.80 4.54 -16.90
CA LEU A 147 2.37 4.78 -16.85
C LEU A 147 1.69 3.47 -16.46
N GLN A 148 1.37 3.34 -15.17
CA GLN A 148 0.60 2.21 -14.67
C GLN A 148 -0.67 2.07 -15.48
N HIS A 149 -0.91 0.87 -16.02
CA HIS A 149 -2.09 0.59 -16.82
C HIS A 149 -3.34 0.99 -16.00
N PRO A 150 -4.20 1.89 -16.50
CA PRO A 150 -5.35 2.38 -15.75
C PRO A 150 -6.27 1.24 -15.27
N GLY A 151 -6.33 0.15 -16.06
CA GLY A 151 -7.03 -1.07 -15.65
C GLY A 151 -6.52 -1.71 -14.35
N ARG A 152 -5.21 -1.66 -14.07
CA ARG A 152 -4.66 -2.21 -12.81
C ARG A 152 -5.06 -1.36 -11.61
N ARG A 153 -5.04 -0.03 -11.75
CA ARG A 153 -5.54 0.90 -10.72
C ARG A 153 -7.03 0.70 -10.47
N LEU A 154 -7.82 0.55 -11.52
CA LEU A 154 -9.26 0.26 -11.41
C LEU A 154 -9.51 -1.10 -10.75
N GLN A 155 -8.71 -2.12 -11.06
CA GLN A 155 -8.81 -3.44 -10.44
C GLN A 155 -8.45 -3.40 -8.94
N GLU A 156 -7.38 -2.69 -8.56
CA GLU A 156 -7.01 -2.49 -7.15
C GLU A 156 -8.09 -1.72 -6.38
N GLN A 157 -8.72 -0.72 -7.02
CA GLN A 157 -9.85 0.00 -6.44
C GLN A 157 -11.11 -0.89 -6.31
N GLY A 158 -11.42 -1.71 -7.31
CA GLY A 158 -12.49 -2.70 -7.25
C GLY A 158 -12.31 -3.68 -6.10
N GLN A 159 -11.12 -4.28 -5.98
CA GLN A 159 -10.79 -5.18 -4.87
C GLN A 159 -10.95 -4.52 -3.50
N ARG A 160 -10.55 -3.24 -3.37
CA ARG A 160 -10.75 -2.49 -2.11
C ARG A 160 -12.22 -2.27 -1.78
N ILE A 161 -13.05 -2.02 -2.79
CA ILE A 161 -14.51 -1.87 -2.60
C ILE A 161 -15.08 -3.20 -2.11
N ASP A 162 -14.72 -4.32 -2.75
CA ASP A 162 -15.18 -5.66 -2.35
C ASP A 162 -14.77 -6.01 -0.92
N ASP A 163 -13.52 -5.72 -0.53
CA ASP A 163 -13.01 -5.93 0.82
C ASP A 163 -13.75 -5.08 1.87
N MET A 164 -14.03 -3.81 1.54
CA MET A 164 -14.79 -2.89 2.39
C MET A 164 -16.24 -3.35 2.53
N GLU A 165 -16.87 -3.81 1.45
CA GLU A 165 -18.22 -4.35 1.47
C GLU A 165 -18.30 -5.60 2.35
N ALA A 166 -17.37 -6.54 2.18
CA ALA A 166 -17.31 -7.75 2.99
C ALA A 166 -17.06 -7.45 4.48
N ARG A 167 -16.27 -6.42 4.80
CA ARG A 167 -16.09 -5.94 6.18
C ARG A 167 -17.37 -5.32 6.74
N LEU A 168 -18.04 -4.46 5.97
CA LEU A 168 -19.30 -3.83 6.37
C LEU A 168 -20.38 -4.87 6.67
N ARG A 169 -20.59 -5.83 5.76
CA ARG A 169 -21.57 -6.91 5.93
C ARG A 169 -21.31 -7.72 7.20
N ARG A 170 -20.04 -8.08 7.47
CA ARG A 170 -19.65 -8.78 8.71
C ARG A 170 -19.91 -7.94 9.96
N SER A 171 -19.59 -6.66 9.93
CA SER A 171 -19.83 -5.75 11.06
C SER A 171 -21.33 -5.61 11.36
N ILE A 172 -22.16 -5.47 10.33
CA ILE A 172 -23.63 -5.41 10.46
C ILE A 172 -24.15 -6.70 11.08
N ALA A 173 -23.75 -7.86 10.55
CA ALA A 173 -24.20 -9.16 11.06
C ALA A 173 -23.78 -9.37 12.52
N SER A 174 -22.54 -9.03 12.87
CA SER A 174 -22.04 -9.12 14.24
C SER A 174 -22.81 -8.20 15.20
N LYS A 175 -23.08 -6.96 14.78
CA LYS A 175 -23.86 -6.01 15.58
C LYS A 175 -25.30 -6.50 15.81
N LEU A 176 -25.93 -7.03 14.77
CA LEU A 176 -27.30 -7.54 14.83
C LEU A 176 -27.40 -8.76 15.76
N LEU A 177 -26.44 -9.69 15.69
CA LEU A 177 -26.34 -10.81 16.64
C LEU A 177 -26.13 -10.36 18.08
N GLN A 178 -25.30 -9.33 18.30
CA GLN A 178 -25.05 -8.78 19.63
C GLN A 178 -26.32 -8.16 20.23
N GLU A 179 -27.07 -7.36 19.45
CA GLU A 179 -28.33 -6.78 19.93
C GLU A 179 -29.41 -7.85 20.16
N GLN A 180 -29.51 -8.87 19.30
CA GLN A 180 -30.39 -10.02 19.55
C GLN A 180 -30.04 -10.77 20.83
N SER A 181 -28.74 -10.93 21.13
CA SER A 181 -28.31 -11.54 22.39
C SER A 181 -28.69 -10.68 23.59
N ARG A 182 -28.51 -9.36 23.51
CA ARG A 182 -28.90 -8.41 24.58
C ARG A 182 -30.41 -8.46 24.85
N ILE A 183 -31.23 -8.47 23.79
CA ILE A 183 -32.68 -8.60 23.92
C ILE A 183 -33.04 -9.93 24.59
N ARG A 184 -32.44 -11.05 24.16
CA ARG A 184 -32.68 -12.36 24.79
C ARG A 184 -32.28 -12.39 26.26
N SER A 185 -31.12 -11.83 26.62
CA SER A 185 -30.68 -11.74 28.02
C SER A 185 -31.61 -10.86 28.85
N ALA A 186 -32.06 -9.72 28.32
CA ALA A 186 -33.02 -8.85 29.00
C ALA A 186 -34.38 -9.54 29.19
N GLN A 187 -34.87 -10.27 28.17
CA GLN A 187 -36.09 -11.08 28.26
C GLN A 187 -35.94 -12.20 29.30
N GLN A 188 -34.80 -12.88 29.35
CA GLN A 188 -34.52 -13.89 30.37
C GLN A 188 -34.48 -13.28 31.77
N ALA A 189 -33.79 -12.17 31.97
CA ALA A 189 -33.75 -11.46 33.25
C ALA A 189 -35.17 -11.06 33.69
N LEU A 190 -35.96 -10.48 32.79
CA LEU A 190 -37.36 -10.12 33.07
C LEU A 190 -38.21 -11.35 33.42
N SER A 191 -37.99 -12.49 32.73
CA SER A 191 -38.71 -13.74 33.01
C SER A 191 -38.44 -14.27 34.41
N VAL A 192 -37.22 -14.11 34.92
CA VAL A 192 -36.83 -14.48 36.30
C VAL A 192 -37.46 -13.52 37.31
N LEU A 193 -37.50 -12.23 36.99
CA LEU A 193 -38.17 -11.20 37.81
C LEU A 193 -39.70 -11.30 37.78
N THR A 194 -40.28 -12.11 36.89
CA THR A 194 -41.74 -12.31 36.84
C THR A 194 -42.20 -13.07 38.08
N PRO A 195 -42.86 -12.42 39.05
CA PRO A 195 -43.19 -13.04 40.33
C PRO A 195 -44.28 -14.10 40.21
N ARG A 196 -44.86 -14.31 39.02
CA ARG A 196 -45.97 -15.25 38.78
C ARG A 196 -45.59 -16.70 39.08
N ARG A 197 -44.38 -17.15 38.69
CA ARG A 197 -43.89 -18.50 39.01
C ARG A 197 -43.61 -18.65 40.51
N GLN A 198 -42.95 -17.68 41.12
CA GLN A 198 -42.69 -17.68 42.56
C GLN A 198 -43.99 -17.66 43.37
N LEU A 199 -44.99 -16.88 42.94
CA LEU A 199 -46.33 -16.85 43.53
C LEU A 199 -47.02 -18.22 43.44
N GLN A 200 -47.00 -18.88 42.29
CA GLN A 200 -47.57 -20.22 42.14
C GLN A 200 -46.89 -21.24 43.06
N THR A 201 -45.55 -21.22 43.14
CA THR A 201 -44.81 -22.12 44.04
C THR A 201 -45.11 -21.84 45.51
N LEU A 202 -45.18 -20.56 45.92
CA LEU A 202 -45.53 -20.18 47.28
C LEU A 202 -46.98 -20.54 47.63
N GLN A 203 -47.93 -20.36 46.71
CA GLN A 203 -49.32 -20.78 46.88
C GLN A 203 -49.44 -22.29 47.06
N GLN A 204 -48.77 -23.08 46.23
CA GLN A 204 -48.71 -24.54 46.38
C GLN A 204 -48.09 -24.94 47.72
N ARG A 205 -47.02 -24.25 48.14
CA ARG A 205 -46.36 -24.50 49.43
C ARG A 205 -47.28 -24.19 50.60
N ILE A 206 -48.05 -23.10 50.54
CA ILE A 206 -49.06 -22.75 51.55
C ILE A 206 -50.13 -23.85 51.62
N MET A 207 -50.67 -24.28 50.48
CA MET A 207 -51.67 -25.36 50.45
C MET A 207 -51.14 -26.66 51.07
N HIS A 208 -49.91 -27.07 50.72
CA HIS A 208 -49.30 -28.26 51.30
C HIS A 208 -49.03 -28.11 52.80
N LEU A 209 -48.56 -26.95 53.25
CA LEU A 209 -48.32 -26.70 54.68
C LEU A 209 -49.62 -26.68 55.49
N GLN A 210 -50.69 -26.11 54.94
CA GLN A 210 -52.02 -26.14 55.55
C GLN A 210 -52.55 -27.58 55.70
N GLN A 211 -52.46 -28.39 54.65
CA GLN A 211 -52.86 -29.81 54.73
C GLN A 211 -52.02 -30.60 55.75
N ARG A 212 -50.71 -30.35 55.81
CA ARG A 212 -49.83 -30.99 56.80
C ARG A 212 -50.17 -30.56 58.22
N LEU A 213 -50.45 -29.27 58.45
CA LEU A 213 -50.85 -28.74 59.75
C LEU A 213 -52.15 -29.38 60.24
N LEU A 214 -53.17 -29.45 59.39
CA LEU A 214 -54.45 -30.08 59.73
C LEU A 214 -54.26 -31.55 60.12
N ARG A 215 -53.55 -32.33 59.29
CA ARG A 215 -53.25 -33.73 59.60
C ARG A 215 -52.43 -33.90 60.89
N ALA A 216 -51.41 -33.06 61.09
CA ALA A 216 -50.61 -33.09 62.32
C ALA A 216 -51.46 -32.75 63.55
N SER A 217 -52.38 -31.80 63.43
CA SER A 217 -53.30 -31.44 64.52
C SER A 217 -54.27 -32.58 64.85
N GLU A 218 -54.86 -33.23 63.84
CA GLU A 218 -55.76 -34.37 64.01
C GLU A 218 -55.04 -35.56 64.66
N THR A 219 -53.84 -35.88 64.15
CA THR A 219 -53.02 -36.99 64.70
C THR A 219 -52.61 -36.71 66.13
N ASN A 220 -52.15 -35.50 66.46
CA ASN A 220 -51.78 -35.11 67.82
C ASN A 220 -52.98 -35.19 68.78
N LEU A 221 -54.14 -34.66 68.36
CA LEU A 221 -55.36 -34.68 69.16
C LEU A 221 -55.87 -36.11 69.37
N SER A 222 -55.74 -36.97 68.35
CA SER A 222 -56.05 -38.40 68.47
C SER A 222 -55.11 -39.12 69.44
N SER A 223 -53.81 -38.78 69.41
CA SER A 223 -52.80 -39.37 70.31
C SER A 223 -53.05 -38.97 71.75
N LEU A 224 -53.31 -37.68 71.99
CA LEU A 224 -53.69 -37.15 73.32
C LEU A 224 -54.96 -37.82 73.84
N ARG A 225 -55.99 -38.00 73.02
CA ARG A 225 -57.21 -38.74 73.40
C ARG A 225 -56.92 -40.19 73.76
N LYS A 226 -56.12 -40.90 72.96
CA LYS A 226 -55.70 -42.28 73.24
C LYS A 226 -54.91 -42.38 74.54
N HIS A 227 -53.99 -41.44 74.78
CA HIS A 227 -53.21 -41.41 76.01
C HIS A 227 -54.10 -41.18 77.22
N LEU A 228 -55.02 -40.21 77.15
CA LEU A 228 -55.99 -39.94 78.21
C LEU A 228 -56.86 -41.16 78.52
N MET A 229 -57.38 -41.84 77.49
CA MET A 229 -58.14 -43.08 77.67
C MET A 229 -57.31 -44.18 78.31
N ALA A 230 -56.05 -44.37 77.87
CA ALA A 230 -55.16 -45.37 78.44
C ALA A 230 -54.83 -45.08 79.92
N THR A 231 -54.57 -43.82 80.28
CA THR A 231 -54.32 -43.42 81.66
C THR A 231 -55.57 -43.56 82.53
N ALA A 232 -56.75 -43.25 82.00
CA ALA A 232 -58.01 -43.46 82.71
C ALA A 232 -58.26 -44.95 82.98
N HIS A 233 -58.03 -45.82 81.99
CA HIS A 233 -58.12 -47.27 82.17
C HIS A 233 -57.09 -47.82 83.15
N ALA A 234 -55.86 -47.31 83.13
CA ALA A 234 -54.84 -47.69 84.12
C ALA A 234 -55.24 -47.28 85.55
N LEU A 235 -55.94 -46.14 85.70
CA LEU A 235 -56.47 -45.72 86.99
C LEU A 235 -57.59 -46.66 87.47
N ASP A 236 -58.48 -47.06 86.57
CA ASP A 236 -59.58 -48.00 86.87
C ASP A 236 -59.07 -49.40 87.25
N THR A 237 -58.02 -49.90 86.57
CA THR A 237 -57.51 -51.26 86.84
C THR A 237 -56.80 -51.39 88.18
N VAL A 238 -56.21 -50.30 88.69
CA VAL A 238 -55.54 -50.25 90.01
C VAL A 238 -56.53 -49.87 91.13
N SER A 239 -57.80 -49.60 90.79
CA SER A 239 -58.85 -49.30 91.76
C SER A 239 -59.23 -50.55 92.59
N PRO A 240 -59.13 -50.51 93.94
CA PRO A 240 -59.53 -51.62 94.81
C PRO A 240 -60.99 -52.08 94.62
N LEU A 241 -61.85 -51.16 94.16
CA LEU A 241 -63.25 -51.45 93.82
C LEU A 241 -63.39 -52.37 92.59
N ALA A 242 -62.49 -52.25 91.60
CA ALA A 242 -62.49 -53.10 90.42
C ALA A 242 -61.97 -54.52 90.71
N THR A 243 -61.07 -54.67 91.68
CA THR A 243 -60.58 -55.97 92.15
C THR A 243 -61.69 -56.76 92.86
N LEU A 244 -62.48 -56.08 93.70
CA LEU A 244 -63.64 -56.68 94.37
C LEU A 244 -64.76 -57.04 93.35
N ALA A 245 -65.02 -56.19 92.35
CA ALA A 245 -66.02 -56.44 91.31
C ALA A 245 -65.72 -57.65 90.41
N ARG A 246 -64.46 -58.12 90.33
CA ARG A 246 -64.06 -59.32 89.58
C ARG A 246 -64.30 -60.64 90.32
N GLY A 247 -65.02 -60.61 91.45
CA GLY A 247 -65.39 -61.81 92.20
C GLY A 247 -64.34 -62.29 93.21
N TYR A 248 -63.25 -61.54 93.38
CA TYR A 248 -62.28 -61.77 94.44
C TYR A 248 -62.81 -61.18 95.75
N SER A 249 -62.65 -61.93 96.83
CA SER A 249 -62.96 -61.47 98.18
C SER A 249 -61.70 -61.16 98.95
N ILE A 250 -61.76 -60.16 99.83
CA ILE A 250 -60.68 -59.84 100.75
C ILE A 250 -61.08 -60.37 102.11
N THR A 251 -60.33 -61.36 102.62
CA THR A 251 -60.56 -61.94 103.93
C THR A 251 -59.62 -61.28 104.94
N THR A 252 -60.17 -60.78 106.05
CA THR A 252 -59.44 -60.12 107.14
C THR A 252 -59.73 -60.82 108.46
N ASP A 253 -58.81 -60.70 109.40
CA ASP A 253 -59.05 -61.06 110.80
C ASP A 253 -59.97 -60.03 111.50
N THR A 254 -60.36 -60.30 112.73
CA THR A 254 -61.11 -59.42 113.63
C THR A 254 -60.46 -58.04 113.81
N ASP A 255 -59.13 -57.95 113.72
CA ASP A 255 -58.36 -56.69 113.77
C ASP A 255 -58.24 -55.98 112.41
N GLY A 256 -58.84 -56.52 111.34
CA GLY A 256 -58.88 -55.90 110.01
C GLY A 256 -57.63 -56.14 109.15
N THR A 257 -56.66 -56.93 109.62
CA THR A 257 -55.49 -57.34 108.84
C THR A 257 -55.86 -58.39 107.79
N VAL A 258 -55.42 -58.19 106.54
CA VAL A 258 -55.71 -59.10 105.41
C VAL A 258 -54.98 -60.42 105.59
N LEU A 259 -55.74 -61.51 105.53
CA LEU A 259 -55.27 -62.89 105.63
C LEU A 259 -54.99 -63.40 104.22
N SER A 260 -53.71 -63.64 103.91
CA SER A 260 -53.27 -64.13 102.59
C SER A 260 -52.74 -65.56 102.62
N HIS A 261 -52.42 -66.09 103.80
CA HIS A 261 -51.86 -67.43 103.99
C HIS A 261 -52.64 -68.21 105.04
N VAL A 262 -52.87 -69.51 104.79
CA VAL A 262 -53.69 -70.38 105.66
C VAL A 262 -53.13 -70.50 107.08
N GLU A 263 -51.81 -70.45 107.25
CA GLU A 263 -51.11 -70.54 108.54
C GLU A 263 -51.46 -69.39 109.51
N GLN A 264 -52.02 -68.29 108.99
CA GLN A 264 -52.38 -67.11 109.77
C GLN A 264 -53.70 -67.30 110.54
N VAL A 265 -54.43 -68.40 110.31
CA VAL A 265 -55.73 -68.64 110.93
C VAL A 265 -55.70 -69.94 111.72
N ARG A 266 -56.14 -69.88 112.98
CA ARG A 266 -56.25 -71.05 113.86
C ARG A 266 -57.67 -71.62 113.81
N SER A 267 -57.80 -72.93 113.98
CA SER A 267 -59.11 -73.58 114.08
C SER A 267 -59.92 -72.97 115.24
N GLY A 268 -61.17 -72.58 114.94
CA GLY A 268 -62.08 -71.84 115.82
C GLY A 268 -62.05 -70.32 115.66
N ALA A 269 -61.16 -69.75 114.84
CA ALA A 269 -61.07 -68.30 114.64
C ALA A 269 -62.16 -67.77 113.69
N THR A 270 -62.65 -66.57 113.98
CA THR A 270 -63.63 -65.85 113.16
C THR A 270 -62.92 -65.00 112.12
N ILE A 271 -63.28 -65.15 110.85
CA ILE A 271 -62.76 -64.39 109.72
C ILE A 271 -63.87 -63.55 109.06
N HIS A 272 -63.51 -62.36 108.60
CA HIS A 272 -64.39 -61.45 107.88
C HIS A 272 -64.02 -61.40 106.40
N THR A 273 -64.94 -61.78 105.52
CA THR A 273 -64.69 -61.79 104.08
C THR A 273 -65.52 -60.71 103.40
N ARG A 274 -64.86 -59.70 102.81
CA ARG A 274 -65.50 -58.64 102.04
C ARG A 274 -65.60 -59.03 100.57
N LEU A 275 -66.82 -59.00 100.04
CA LEU A 275 -67.13 -59.27 98.63
C LEU A 275 -67.38 -57.94 97.89
N ALA A 276 -67.58 -58.02 96.56
CA ALA A 276 -68.02 -56.89 95.72
C ALA A 276 -69.21 -56.13 96.34
N HIS A 277 -70.17 -56.89 96.88
CA HIS A 277 -71.35 -56.37 97.55
C HIS A 277 -71.62 -57.18 98.82
N GLY A 278 -71.36 -56.58 99.98
CA GLY A 278 -71.61 -57.18 101.29
C GLY A 278 -70.38 -57.82 101.94
N ASN A 279 -70.52 -58.14 103.22
CA ASN A 279 -69.49 -58.81 104.02
C ASN A 279 -70.07 -60.09 104.61
N LEU A 280 -69.26 -61.15 104.67
CA LEU A 280 -69.57 -62.40 105.34
C LEU A 280 -68.68 -62.55 106.57
N VAL A 281 -69.20 -63.26 107.58
CA VAL A 281 -68.45 -63.67 108.77
C VAL A 281 -68.47 -65.18 108.81
N SER A 282 -67.30 -65.80 108.96
CA SER A 282 -67.15 -67.26 108.95
C SER A 282 -66.24 -67.68 110.09
N ILE A 283 -66.44 -68.88 110.61
CA ILE A 283 -65.61 -69.46 111.67
C ILE A 283 -64.87 -70.65 111.05
N VAL A 284 -63.54 -70.70 111.19
CA VAL A 284 -62.71 -71.75 110.60
C VAL A 284 -62.85 -73.05 111.39
N THR A 285 -63.26 -74.12 110.74
CA THR A 285 -63.33 -75.48 111.31
C THR A 285 -62.14 -76.32 110.86
N SER A 286 -61.60 -77.20 111.71
CA SER A 286 -60.41 -78.00 111.41
C SER A 286 -60.64 -79.02 110.29
N GLU A 287 -59.78 -79.00 109.28
CA GLU A 287 -59.38 -80.17 108.46
C GLU A 287 -57.99 -80.64 108.89
#